data_AF-A0AAU4H2A4-F1
#
_entry.id   AF-A0AAU4H2A4-F1
#
_cell.length_a   1.000
_cell.length_b   1.000
_cell.length_c   1.000
_cell.angle_alpha   90.00
_cell.angle_beta   90.00
_cell.angle_gamma   90.00
#
_symmetry.space_group_name_H-M   'P 1'
#
loop_
_entity.id
_entity.type
_entity.pdbx_description
1 polymer ?
#
loop_
_entity_poly.entity_id
_entity_poly.type
_entity_poly.pdbx_seq_one_letter_code
_entity_poly.pdbx_strand_id
1 'polypeptide(L)'
;MRHAPRTTYQPTTHEERPLRPLLTAVPPPPDSDLLTELVQLRAQNTQLALALETRAVIDQARGMVMALAPCTGDRAWDLLVGVSQHCNIKLRMVAAALVATTEDQTLPADIQRELRRALRRLHAADRP
;
A
#
# COMPACT_ATOMS: atom_id res chain seq x y z
N MET A 1 28.70 -23.76 92.29
CA MET A 1 29.52 -23.54 91.08
C MET A 1 29.38 -24.74 90.17
N ARG A 2 28.57 -24.63 89.10
CA ARG A 2 28.49 -25.61 88.01
C ARG A 2 28.70 -24.85 86.71
N HIS A 3 29.80 -25.11 86.01
CA HIS A 3 30.07 -24.55 84.70
C HIS A 3 29.37 -25.40 83.64
N ALA A 4 28.57 -24.76 82.77
CA ALA A 4 27.98 -25.39 81.60
C ALA A 4 29.01 -25.45 80.45
N PRO A 5 29.01 -26.49 79.60
CA PRO A 5 29.87 -26.51 78.42
C PRO A 5 29.34 -25.55 77.35
N ARG A 6 30.22 -24.67 76.87
CA ARG A 6 30.00 -23.82 75.68
C ARG A 6 29.87 -24.72 74.45
N THR A 7 28.73 -24.67 73.77
CA THR A 7 28.58 -25.25 72.44
C THR A 7 29.30 -24.33 71.44
N THR A 8 30.29 -24.86 70.72
CA THR A 8 30.92 -24.20 69.58
C THR A 8 30.03 -24.41 68.36
N TYR A 9 29.39 -23.34 67.90
CA TYR A 9 28.74 -23.31 66.59
C TYR A 9 29.82 -23.12 65.50
N GLN A 10 30.04 -24.12 64.66
CA GLN A 10 30.80 -23.98 63.42
C GLN A 10 29.82 -23.59 62.31
N PRO A 11 30.01 -22.43 61.65
CA PRO A 11 29.21 -22.08 60.49
C PRO A 11 29.64 -23.01 59.34
N THR A 12 28.71 -23.77 58.77
CA THR A 12 28.93 -24.50 57.53
C THR A 12 29.14 -23.47 56.41
N THR A 13 30.32 -23.45 55.81
CA THR A 13 30.60 -22.74 54.57
C THR A 13 29.64 -23.27 53.52
N HIS A 14 28.62 -22.49 53.19
CA HIS A 14 27.69 -22.80 52.12
C HIS A 14 28.46 -22.57 50.81
N GLU A 15 28.96 -23.63 50.18
CA GLU A 15 29.48 -23.53 48.81
C GLU A 15 28.34 -23.02 47.92
N GLU A 16 28.45 -21.77 47.49
CA GLU A 16 27.60 -21.18 46.47
C GLU A 16 27.80 -21.98 45.17
N ARG A 17 26.91 -22.93 44.93
CA ARG A 17 26.81 -23.65 43.67
C ARG A 17 26.70 -22.61 42.55
N PRO A 18 27.66 -22.50 41.61
CA PRO A 18 27.61 -21.46 40.60
C PRO A 18 26.36 -21.66 39.76
N LEU A 19 25.54 -20.60 39.67
CA LEU A 19 24.38 -20.55 38.79
C LEU A 19 24.86 -20.82 37.37
N ARG A 20 24.54 -22.01 36.83
CA ARG A 20 24.74 -22.29 35.42
C ARG A 20 24.01 -21.19 34.64
N PRO A 21 24.67 -20.50 33.68
CA PRO A 21 23.95 -19.58 32.82
C PRO A 21 22.87 -20.41 32.13
N LEU A 22 21.61 -20.02 32.30
CA LEU A 22 20.54 -20.46 31.43
C LEU A 22 20.97 -19.99 30.04
N LEU A 23 21.50 -20.91 29.24
CA LEU A 23 21.58 -20.72 27.81
C LEU A 23 20.13 -20.46 27.39
N THR A 24 19.76 -19.19 27.26
CA THR A 24 18.60 -18.82 26.47
C THR A 24 18.92 -19.36 25.09
N ALA A 25 18.41 -20.55 24.78
CA ALA A 25 18.40 -21.04 23.42
C ALA A 25 17.75 -19.92 22.62
N VAL A 26 18.56 -19.22 21.83
CA VAL A 26 18.04 -18.36 20.78
C VAL A 26 17.11 -19.29 20.00
N PRO A 27 15.80 -19.01 19.92
CA PRO A 27 14.89 -19.86 19.17
C PRO A 27 15.52 -20.06 17.80
N PRO A 28 15.48 -21.29 17.23
CA PRO A 28 16.05 -21.54 15.92
C PRO A 28 15.54 -20.45 14.98
N PRO A 29 16.42 -19.85 14.15
CA PRO A 29 16.01 -18.79 13.25
C PRO A 29 14.76 -19.31 12.50
N PRO A 30 13.69 -18.50 12.42
CA PRO A 30 12.50 -18.90 11.69
C PRO A 30 12.91 -19.44 10.33
N ASP A 31 12.32 -20.54 9.89
CA ASP A 31 12.69 -21.20 8.64
C ASP A 31 12.84 -20.13 7.56
N SER A 32 14.08 -19.92 7.10
CA SER A 32 14.44 -18.79 6.23
C SER A 32 13.58 -18.78 4.96
N ASP A 33 13.14 -19.97 4.54
CA ASP A 33 12.24 -20.19 3.43
C ASP A 33 10.82 -19.68 3.74
N LEU A 34 10.28 -19.93 4.94
CA LEU A 34 9.00 -19.38 5.37
C LEU A 34 9.03 -17.85 5.48
N LEU A 35 10.13 -17.27 5.99
CA LEU A 35 10.30 -15.81 5.99
C LEU A 35 10.33 -15.24 4.57
N THR A 36 11.05 -15.91 3.67
CA THR A 36 11.13 -15.52 2.25
C THR A 36 9.76 -15.59 1.60
N GLU A 37 9.00 -16.66 1.83
CA GLU A 37 7.65 -16.85 1.33
C GLU A 37 6.69 -15.77 1.86
N LEU A 38 6.74 -15.46 3.16
CA LEU A 38 5.93 -14.37 3.74
C LEU A 38 6.23 -13.01 3.11
N VAL A 39 7.50 -12.70 2.85
CA VAL A 39 7.89 -11.45 2.18
C VAL A 39 7.36 -11.40 0.75
N GLN A 40 7.47 -12.50 0.00
CA GLN A 40 6.96 -12.60 -1.36
C GLN A 40 5.43 -12.42 -1.40
N LEU A 41 4.69 -13.11 -0.53
CA LEU A 41 3.24 -13.02 -0.44
C LEU A 41 2.78 -11.59 -0.09
N ARG A 42 3.48 -10.91 0.84
CA ARG A 42 3.17 -9.51 1.18
C ARG A 42 3.44 -8.56 0.01
N ALA A 43 4.52 -8.77 -0.72
CA ALA A 43 4.83 -7.97 -1.91
C ALA A 43 3.76 -8.17 -3.01
N GLN A 44 3.37 -9.42 -3.28
CA GLN A 44 2.30 -9.73 -4.23
C GLN A 44 0.96 -9.11 -3.81
N ASN A 45 0.58 -9.23 -2.53
CA ASN A 45 -0.65 -8.64 -2.01
C ASN A 45 -0.66 -7.12 -2.19
N THR A 46 0.46 -6.46 -1.89
CA THR A 46 0.63 -5.01 -2.09
C THR A 46 0.48 -4.63 -3.57
N GLN A 47 1.12 -5.37 -4.49
CA GLN A 47 1.02 -5.10 -5.92
C GLN A 47 -0.41 -5.29 -6.43
N LEU A 48 -1.12 -6.31 -5.97
CA LEU A 48 -2.52 -6.55 -6.32
C LEU A 48 -3.43 -5.45 -5.78
N ALA A 49 -3.25 -5.04 -4.52
CA ALA A 49 -4.01 -3.94 -3.93
C ALA A 49 -3.84 -2.65 -4.75
N LEU A 50 -2.60 -2.28 -5.09
CA LEU A 50 -2.31 -1.12 -5.93
C LEU A 50 -2.92 -1.23 -7.33
N ALA A 51 -2.95 -2.43 -7.92
CA ALA A 51 -3.58 -2.67 -9.21
C ALA A 51 -5.11 -2.48 -9.15
N LEU A 52 -5.74 -2.97 -8.08
CA LEU A 52 -7.18 -2.80 -7.84
C LEU A 52 -7.55 -1.33 -7.62
N GLU A 53 -6.81 -0.60 -6.79
CA GLU A 53 -7.00 0.84 -6.57
C GLU A 53 -6.83 1.62 -7.88
N THR A 54 -5.81 1.30 -8.66
CA THR A 54 -5.57 1.92 -9.97
C THR A 54 -6.73 1.67 -10.93
N ARG A 55 -7.30 0.46 -10.94
CA ARG A 55 -8.45 0.14 -11.77
C ARG A 55 -9.69 0.91 -11.32
N ALA A 56 -9.94 0.96 -10.01
CA ALA A 56 -11.10 1.66 -9.44
C ALA A 56 -11.09 3.15 -9.81
N VAL A 57 -9.95 3.85 -9.69
CA VAL A 57 -9.88 5.28 -10.04
C VAL A 57 -10.07 5.53 -11.53
N ILE A 58 -9.59 4.62 -12.39
CA ILE A 58 -9.79 4.74 -13.85
C ILE A 58 -11.26 4.49 -14.22
N ASP A 59 -11.90 3.50 -13.61
CA ASP A 59 -13.32 3.21 -13.83
C ASP A 59 -14.22 4.38 -13.37
N GLN A 60 -13.88 5.04 -12.25
CA GLN A 60 -14.55 6.26 -11.80
C GLN A 60 -14.40 7.39 -12.82
N ALA A 61 -13.18 7.69 -13.26
CA ALA A 61 -12.91 8.71 -14.26
C ALA A 61 -13.66 8.43 -15.58
N ARG A 62 -13.73 7.17 -16.00
CA ARG A 62 -14.50 6.74 -17.18
C ARG A 62 -15.98 7.05 -17.01
N GLY A 63 -16.56 6.73 -15.85
CA GLY A 63 -17.94 7.07 -15.52
C GLY A 63 -18.22 8.57 -15.52
N MET A 64 -17.28 9.37 -14.99
CA MET A 64 -17.39 10.84 -15.03
C MET A 64 -17.41 11.37 -16.47
N VAL A 65 -16.55 10.86 -17.35
CA VAL A 65 -16.55 11.25 -18.77
C VAL A 65 -17.88 10.91 -19.44
N MET A 66 -18.43 9.72 -19.18
CA MET A 66 -19.74 9.31 -19.70
C MET A 66 -20.87 10.24 -19.23
N ALA A 67 -20.78 10.75 -18.00
CA ALA A 67 -21.75 11.71 -17.47
C ALA A 67 -21.58 13.12 -18.08
N LEU A 68 -20.34 13.55 -18.32
CA LEU A 68 -20.03 14.87 -18.90
C LEU A 68 -20.33 14.96 -20.40
N ALA A 69 -20.20 13.84 -21.12
CA ALA A 69 -20.56 13.73 -22.52
C ALA A 69 -21.21 12.36 -22.73
N PRO A 70 -22.53 12.30 -23.04
CA PRO A 70 -23.23 11.04 -23.23
C PRO A 70 -22.57 10.18 -24.31
N CYS A 71 -21.76 9.21 -23.89
CA CYS A 71 -21.04 8.31 -24.77
C CYS A 71 -20.94 6.92 -24.15
N THR A 72 -20.61 5.92 -24.97
CA THR A 72 -20.38 4.56 -24.47
C THR A 72 -19.12 4.53 -23.62
N GLY A 73 -19.04 3.53 -22.74
CA GLY A 73 -17.84 3.36 -21.92
C GLY A 73 -16.56 3.22 -22.77
N ASP A 74 -16.62 2.53 -23.91
CA ASP A 74 -15.42 2.33 -24.74
C ASP A 74 -14.90 3.65 -25.31
N ARG A 75 -15.81 4.54 -25.73
CA ARG A 75 -15.41 5.88 -26.18
C ARG A 75 -14.89 6.75 -25.04
N ALA A 76 -15.44 6.62 -23.84
CA ALA A 76 -14.90 7.29 -22.66
C ALA A 76 -13.48 6.79 -22.32
N TRP A 77 -13.24 5.48 -22.45
CA TRP A 77 -11.92 4.89 -22.27
C TRP A 77 -10.92 5.43 -23.29
N ASP A 78 -11.26 5.38 -24.58
CA ASP A 78 -10.41 5.87 -25.67
C ASP A 78 -10.10 7.37 -25.51
N LEU A 79 -11.08 8.14 -25.03
CA LEU A 79 -10.89 9.55 -24.73
C LEU A 79 -9.83 9.75 -23.62
N LEU A 80 -9.93 9.03 -22.51
CA LEU A 80 -8.97 9.12 -21.40
C LEU A 80 -7.57 8.67 -21.83
N VAL A 81 -7.47 7.58 -22.61
CA VAL A 81 -6.21 7.12 -23.20
C VAL A 81 -5.62 8.19 -24.12
N GLY A 82 -6.44 8.80 -24.96
CA GLY A 82 -6.04 9.91 -25.82
C GLY A 82 -5.47 11.08 -25.01
N VAL A 83 -6.18 11.55 -23.98
CA VAL A 83 -5.69 12.63 -23.10
C VAL A 83 -4.35 12.24 -22.45
N SER A 84 -4.25 11.03 -21.92
CA SER A 84 -3.02 10.49 -21.32
C SER A 84 -1.83 10.54 -22.28
N GLN A 85 -2.02 10.07 -23.51
CA GLN A 85 -0.98 10.06 -24.54
C GLN A 85 -0.58 11.48 -24.96
N HIS A 86 -1.54 12.37 -25.20
CA HIS A 86 -1.26 13.74 -25.63
C HIS A 86 -0.56 14.56 -24.54
N CYS A 87 -0.86 14.29 -23.27
CA CYS A 87 -0.17 14.93 -22.15
C CYS A 87 1.15 14.24 -21.77
N ASN A 88 1.42 13.03 -22.31
CA ASN A 88 2.51 12.15 -21.85
C ASN A 88 2.48 11.90 -20.33
N ILE A 89 1.28 11.71 -19.77
CA ILE A 89 1.04 11.46 -18.35
C ILE A 89 0.39 10.09 -18.21
N LYS A 90 0.83 9.29 -17.23
CA LYS A 90 0.25 7.97 -16.95
C LYS A 90 -1.27 8.09 -16.77
N LEU A 91 -2.03 7.22 -17.44
CA LEU A 91 -3.51 7.22 -17.41
C LEU A 91 -4.08 7.27 -15.99
N ARG A 92 -3.53 6.51 -15.05
CA ARG A 92 -3.96 6.53 -13.64
C ARG A 92 -3.87 7.91 -12.99
N MET A 93 -2.89 8.73 -13.38
CA MET A 93 -2.72 10.10 -12.86
C MET A 93 -3.72 11.06 -13.51
N VAL A 94 -4.01 10.88 -14.80
CA VAL A 94 -5.09 11.63 -15.48
C VAL A 94 -6.43 11.32 -14.83
N ALA A 95 -6.71 10.03 -14.59
CA ALA A 95 -7.92 9.57 -13.92
C ALA A 95 -8.01 10.13 -12.49
N ALA A 96 -6.94 10.01 -11.70
CA ALA A 96 -6.89 10.55 -10.34
C ALA A 96 -7.10 12.07 -10.31
N ALA A 97 -6.47 12.81 -11.22
CA ALA A 97 -6.68 14.25 -11.33
C ALA A 97 -8.15 14.58 -11.65
N LEU A 98 -8.78 13.82 -12.54
CA LEU A 98 -10.19 14.01 -12.88
C LEU A 98 -11.09 13.72 -11.69
N VAL A 99 -10.89 12.60 -10.99
CA VAL A 99 -11.66 12.23 -9.79
C VAL A 99 -11.48 13.28 -8.70
N ALA A 100 -10.26 13.78 -8.47
CA ALA A 100 -10.00 14.82 -7.48
C ALA A 100 -10.80 16.12 -7.69
N THR A 101 -11.31 16.39 -8.91
CA THR A 101 -12.19 17.55 -9.14
C THR A 101 -13.54 17.45 -8.45
N THR A 102 -13.97 16.27 -7.99
CA THR A 102 -15.17 16.12 -7.15
C THR A 102 -14.94 16.60 -5.72
N GLU A 103 -13.69 16.87 -5.34
CA GLU A 103 -13.26 17.39 -4.04
C GLU A 103 -12.75 18.83 -4.19
N ASP A 104 -13.31 19.59 -5.14
CA ASP A 104 -12.97 20.99 -5.45
C ASP A 104 -11.51 21.25 -5.89
N GLN A 105 -10.75 20.19 -6.21
CA GLN A 105 -9.39 20.35 -6.73
C GLN A 105 -9.42 20.77 -8.21
N THR A 106 -8.51 21.67 -8.58
CA THR A 106 -8.39 22.12 -9.97
C THR A 106 -7.64 21.11 -10.82
N LEU A 107 -8.19 20.78 -11.99
CA LEU A 107 -7.51 19.94 -12.96
C LEU A 107 -6.24 20.63 -13.49
N PRO A 108 -5.08 19.94 -13.58
CA PRO A 108 -3.87 20.50 -14.17
C PRO A 108 -4.13 21.06 -15.57
N ALA A 109 -3.57 22.24 -15.87
CA ALA A 109 -3.93 23.03 -17.06
C ALA A 109 -3.77 22.25 -18.38
N ASP A 110 -2.74 21.42 -18.50
CA ASP A 110 -2.51 20.61 -19.70
C ASP A 110 -3.57 19.52 -19.86
N ILE A 111 -3.89 18.81 -18.78
CA ILE A 111 -4.96 17.81 -18.75
C ILE A 111 -6.30 18.46 -19.06
N GLN A 112 -6.59 19.63 -18.45
CA GLN A 112 -7.84 20.36 -18.69
C GLN A 112 -7.99 20.78 -20.15
N ARG A 113 -6.92 21.31 -20.74
CA ARG A 113 -6.92 21.75 -22.14
C ARG A 113 -7.16 20.58 -23.07
N GLU A 114 -6.48 19.45 -22.87
CA GLU A 114 -6.64 18.26 -23.71
C GLU A 114 -7.98 17.57 -23.50
N LEU A 115 -8.48 17.48 -22.26
CA LEU A 115 -9.81 16.95 -21.97
C LEU A 115 -10.89 17.76 -22.69
N ARG A 116 -10.84 19.09 -22.62
CA ARG A 116 -11.77 19.97 -23.36
C ARG A 116 -11.68 19.77 -24.87
N ARG A 117 -10.47 19.59 -25.43
CA ARG A 117 -10.27 19.31 -26.86
C ARG A 117 -10.87 17.96 -27.25
N ALA A 118 -10.64 16.93 -26.44
CA ALA A 118 -11.13 15.59 -26.68
C ALA A 118 -12.67 15.52 -26.62
N LEU A 119 -13.29 16.14 -25.60
CA LEU A 119 -14.74 16.24 -25.48
C LEU A 119 -15.37 16.97 -26.68
N ARG A 120 -14.74 18.05 -27.19
CA ARG A 120 -15.23 18.72 -28.41
C ARG A 120 -15.18 17.82 -29.65
N ARG A 121 -14.10 17.05 -29.83
CA ARG A 121 -13.99 16.08 -30.93
C ARG A 121 -15.04 14.99 -30.84
N LEU A 122 -15.31 14.50 -29.62
CA LEU A 122 -16.33 13.49 -29.35
C LEU A 122 -17.72 13.99 -29.80
N HIS A 123 -18.12 15.18 -29.34
CA HIS A 123 -19.41 15.78 -29.73
C HIS A 123 -19.53 16.08 -31.22
N ALA A 124 -18.43 16.46 -31.89
CA ALA A 124 -18.44 16.71 -33.33
C ALA A 124 -18.65 15.41 -34.14
N ALA A 125 -18.13 14.28 -33.65
CA ALA A 125 -18.30 12.98 -34.28
C ALA A 125 -19.72 12.39 -34.08
N ASP A 126 -20.45 12.85 -33.05
CA ASP A 126 -21.81 12.36 -32.73
C ASP A 126 -22.93 13.21 -33.35
N ARG A 127 -22.60 14.26 -34.10
CA ARG A 127 -23.60 15.06 -34.82
C ARG A 127 -23.99 14.33 -36.12
N PRO A 128 -25.30 14.07 -36.36
CA PRO A 128 -25.78 13.39 -37.55
C PRO A 128 -25.59 14.20 -38.85
#